data_AF-A0A317Y500-F1
#
_entry.id   AF-A0A317Y500-F1
#
_cell.length_a   1.000
_cell.length_b   1.000
_cell.length_c   1.000
_cell.angle_alpha   90.00
_cell.angle_beta   90.00
_cell.angle_gamma   90.00
#
_symmetry.space_group_name_H-M   'P 1'
#
loop_
_entity.id
_entity.type
_entity.pdbx_description
1 polymer ?
#
loop_
_entity_poly.entity_id
_entity_poly.type
_entity_poly.pdbx_seq_one_letter_code
_entity_poly.pdbx_strand_id
1 'polypeptide(L)'
;MHLPPLRRVPAALLVPARGLLEARVPWVRERALDHVVERERHLVPFLLAKDVLLAATPPPHAVPLHSLPSTIPFPFRPLRFLRLYPSAFALSPHPIEVSPTPRLSALHAGEAQAVDATVPDAADRLLRLLMLAPSRALPLRLVARLRLDLGLASDFQRSLLPNYPDYFALSPDGSLLELVCYRKDLAVSSMQSYAQRTGGYKVGDAVAFPLSFPRGFELDKKVRKWLDEWQRLPYISPYEDGSHLTPRSDITEKRTVAVLHEVLSLTVGKKMEKEVLVKLGEALRLPPGFRKVVAKHPGIFYISHKLRTQTVVLRESYRRHMLVDKHPMMGIRYQYMHLMHMGKEEVGKGKGKDRRSSRSEQIIGEEFGATVDDDENEEYDDEDDVAEDDMEVGVASEDQDSDDDVDEDIKEQISH
;
A
#
# COMPACT_ATOMS: atom_id res chain seq x y z
N MET A 1 -24.42 -32.78 49.37
CA MET A 1 -23.28 -32.69 48.43
C MET A 1 -23.80 -32.89 47.02
N HIS A 2 -23.87 -31.83 46.21
CA HIS A 2 -24.22 -31.91 44.78
C HIS A 2 -23.02 -31.46 43.96
N LEU A 3 -22.45 -32.38 43.20
CA LEU A 3 -21.45 -32.08 42.17
C LEU A 3 -22.15 -31.45 40.95
N PRO A 4 -21.61 -30.37 40.36
CA PRO A 4 -22.17 -29.79 39.15
C PRO A 4 -21.76 -30.60 37.90
N PRO A 5 -22.53 -30.53 36.80
CA PRO A 5 -22.24 -31.30 35.59
C PRO A 5 -21.03 -30.71 34.85
N LEU A 6 -20.19 -31.61 34.33
CA LEU A 6 -19.02 -31.30 33.52
C LEU A 6 -19.43 -30.51 32.28
N ARG A 7 -18.89 -29.29 32.17
CA ARG A 7 -19.03 -28.40 31.01
C ARG A 7 -18.36 -29.09 29.81
N ARG A 8 -19.14 -29.42 28.77
CA ARG A 8 -18.61 -29.88 27.49
C ARG A 8 -17.75 -28.77 26.88
N VAL A 9 -16.46 -29.05 26.73
CA VAL A 9 -15.51 -28.24 25.95
C VAL A 9 -15.91 -28.37 24.46
N PRO A 10 -16.05 -27.28 23.70
CA PRO A 10 -16.31 -27.38 22.26
C PRO A 10 -15.10 -28.02 21.57
N ALA A 11 -15.37 -28.95 20.66
CA ALA A 11 -14.36 -29.67 19.89
C ALA A 11 -13.35 -28.69 19.28
N ALA A 12 -12.09 -28.81 19.67
CA ALA A 12 -10.99 -28.16 18.99
C ALA A 12 -11.08 -28.57 17.51
N LEU A 13 -11.26 -27.59 16.63
CA LEU A 13 -11.14 -27.78 15.19
C LEU A 13 -9.68 -28.12 14.91
N LEU A 14 -9.34 -29.40 15.02
CA LEU A 14 -8.10 -29.99 14.54
C LEU A 14 -8.11 -29.89 13.01
N VAL A 15 -7.74 -28.72 12.51
CA VAL A 15 -7.41 -28.56 11.09
C VAL A 15 -6.05 -29.22 10.90
N PRO A 16 -5.93 -30.22 10.01
CA PRO A 16 -4.65 -30.89 9.78
C PRO A 16 -3.59 -29.87 9.36
N ALA A 17 -2.42 -29.92 10.00
CA ALA A 17 -1.22 -29.27 9.51
C ALA A 17 -0.77 -29.98 8.23
N ARG A 18 -1.41 -29.68 7.09
CA ARG A 18 -0.87 -30.08 5.80
C ARG A 18 0.24 -29.10 5.47
N GLY A 19 1.48 -29.53 5.69
CA GLY A 19 2.65 -28.89 5.12
C GLY A 19 2.56 -28.92 3.59
N LEU A 20 1.97 -27.89 3.01
CA LEU A 20 2.11 -27.56 1.59
C LEU A 20 3.01 -26.33 1.50
N LEU A 21 4.26 -26.54 1.90
CA LEU A 21 5.33 -25.54 1.87
C LEU A 21 5.69 -25.08 0.44
N GLU A 22 5.12 -25.67 -0.62
CA GLU A 22 5.60 -25.44 -2.00
C GLU A 22 4.56 -25.40 -3.12
N ALA A 23 3.25 -25.29 -2.86
CA ALA A 23 2.32 -24.91 -3.93
C ALA A 23 2.42 -23.40 -4.20
N ARG A 24 3.49 -22.99 -4.88
CA ARG A 24 3.65 -21.62 -5.36
C ARG A 24 2.81 -21.47 -6.61
N VAL A 25 1.75 -20.66 -6.54
CA VAL A 25 1.16 -20.11 -7.76
C VAL A 25 2.24 -19.24 -8.42
N PRO A 26 2.63 -19.50 -9.68
CA PRO A 26 3.67 -18.71 -10.32
C PRO A 26 3.20 -17.25 -10.43
N TRP A 27 4.08 -16.32 -10.08
CA TRP A 27 3.84 -14.91 -10.34
C TRP A 27 3.90 -14.66 -11.84
N VAL A 28 2.91 -13.93 -12.36
CA VAL A 28 2.86 -13.54 -13.76
C VAL A 28 2.69 -12.05 -13.86
N ARG A 29 3.55 -11.44 -14.68
CA ARG A 29 3.57 -10.00 -14.94
C ARG A 29 2.25 -9.54 -15.53
N GLU A 30 1.73 -8.42 -15.01
CA GLU A 30 0.54 -7.79 -15.54
C GLU A 30 0.82 -6.33 -15.87
N ARG A 31 0.98 -6.04 -17.17
CA ARG A 31 1.35 -4.70 -17.68
C ARG A 31 0.41 -3.59 -17.18
N ALA A 32 -0.88 -3.88 -17.05
CA ALA A 32 -1.86 -2.91 -16.59
C ALA A 32 -1.64 -2.49 -15.13
N LEU A 33 -1.27 -3.43 -14.25
CA LEU A 33 -0.97 -3.16 -12.85
C LEU A 33 0.44 -2.57 -12.66
N ASP A 34 1.41 -2.95 -13.51
CA ASP A 34 2.69 -2.24 -13.58
C ASP A 34 2.48 -0.76 -13.93
N HIS A 35 1.61 -0.45 -14.89
CA HIS A 35 1.31 0.92 -15.29
C HIS A 35 0.66 1.73 -14.15
N VAL A 36 -0.17 1.10 -13.31
CA VAL A 36 -0.75 1.75 -12.11
C VAL A 36 0.33 2.28 -11.17
N VAL A 37 1.43 1.53 -11.02
CA VAL A 37 2.56 1.92 -10.17
C VAL A 37 3.43 2.94 -10.89
N GLU A 38 3.76 2.69 -12.16
CA GLU A 38 4.70 3.48 -12.95
C GLU A 38 4.20 4.91 -13.23
N ARG A 39 2.89 5.10 -13.44
CA ARG A 39 2.33 6.45 -13.67
C ARG A 39 2.51 7.39 -12.46
N GLU A 40 2.62 6.84 -11.25
CA GLU A 40 2.80 7.62 -10.01
C GLU A 40 4.28 7.84 -9.65
N ARG A 41 5.23 7.48 -10.53
CA ARG A 41 6.68 7.46 -10.24
C ARG A 41 7.25 8.69 -9.56
N HIS A 42 6.77 9.87 -9.94
CA HIS A 42 7.26 11.15 -9.47
C HIS A 42 6.22 11.88 -8.61
N LEU A 43 5.09 11.25 -8.31
CA LEU A 43 3.97 11.89 -7.64
C LEU A 43 4.31 12.27 -6.20
N VAL A 44 4.91 11.36 -5.43
CA VAL A 44 5.29 11.63 -4.03
C VAL A 44 6.24 12.83 -3.90
N PRO A 45 7.42 12.87 -4.56
CA PRO A 45 8.30 14.03 -4.47
C PRO A 45 7.66 15.31 -5.03
N PHE A 46 6.79 15.21 -6.04
CA PHE A 46 6.03 16.34 -6.56
C PHE A 46 5.08 16.93 -5.49
N LEU A 47 4.28 16.08 -4.83
CA LEU A 47 3.33 16.51 -3.79
C LEU A 47 4.05 17.11 -2.59
N LEU A 48 5.19 16.53 -2.18
CA LEU A 48 5.99 17.06 -1.06
C LEU A 48 6.62 18.41 -1.40
N ALA A 49 7.15 18.58 -2.62
CA ALA A 49 7.65 19.88 -3.07
C ALA A 49 6.54 20.93 -3.11
N LYS A 50 5.36 20.58 -3.64
CA LYS A 50 4.17 21.42 -3.63
C LYS A 50 3.78 21.83 -2.19
N ASP A 51 3.67 20.87 -1.27
CA ASP A 51 3.30 21.12 0.14
C ASP A 51 4.27 22.14 0.78
N VAL A 52 5.59 21.99 0.57
CA VAL A 52 6.61 22.90 1.10
C VAL A 52 6.48 24.31 0.54
N LEU A 53 6.30 24.44 -0.78
CA LEU A 53 6.20 25.74 -1.43
C LEU A 53 4.94 26.50 -0.99
N LEU A 54 3.80 25.82 -0.91
CA LEU A 54 2.53 26.45 -0.56
C LEU A 54 2.35 26.68 0.94
N ALA A 55 3.17 26.04 1.78
CA ALA A 55 3.26 26.36 3.21
C ALA A 55 4.17 27.56 3.51
N ALA A 56 5.03 27.97 2.58
CA ALA A 56 5.99 29.06 2.79
C ALA A 56 5.27 30.42 2.85
N THR A 57 5.30 31.08 4.00
CA THR A 57 4.71 32.41 4.20
C THR A 57 5.78 33.50 4.29
N PRO A 58 5.47 34.75 3.86
CA PRO A 58 4.30 35.20 3.11
C PRO A 58 4.44 34.99 1.58
N PRO A 59 3.33 35.10 0.80
CA PRO A 59 3.38 35.19 -0.66
C PRO A 59 4.43 36.23 -1.10
N PRO A 60 5.27 35.95 -2.11
CA PRO A 60 4.94 35.21 -3.33
C PRO A 60 5.29 33.70 -3.39
N HIS A 61 5.53 33.02 -2.26
CA HIS A 61 5.91 31.58 -2.23
C HIS A 61 7.14 31.24 -3.09
N ALA A 62 7.99 32.24 -3.36
CA ALA A 62 9.27 32.06 -4.04
C ALA A 62 10.29 31.60 -3.00
N VAL A 63 10.67 30.33 -3.09
CA VAL A 63 11.53 29.67 -2.11
C VAL A 63 12.88 29.38 -2.77
N PRO A 64 14.01 29.82 -2.20
CA PRO A 64 15.32 29.48 -2.74
C PRO A 64 15.49 27.96 -2.85
N LEU A 65 16.00 27.46 -3.98
CA LEU A 65 16.12 26.02 -4.22
C LEU A 65 16.83 25.27 -3.09
N HIS A 66 17.86 25.88 -2.50
CA HIS A 66 18.67 25.30 -1.43
C HIS A 66 17.93 25.17 -0.09
N SER A 67 16.78 25.86 0.06
CA SER A 67 15.96 25.81 1.27
C SER A 67 14.88 24.71 1.22
N LEU A 68 14.74 24.00 0.09
CA LEU A 68 13.86 22.83 0.02
C LEU A 68 14.40 21.72 0.94
N PRO A 69 13.55 21.08 1.77
CA PRO A 69 13.98 20.04 2.68
C PRO A 69 14.64 18.86 1.96
N SER A 70 15.76 18.39 2.51
CA SER A 70 16.45 17.17 2.06
C SER A 70 15.62 15.90 2.26
N THR A 71 14.53 15.98 3.05
CA THR A 71 13.59 14.88 3.29
C THR A 71 12.68 14.60 2.10
N ILE A 72 12.61 15.50 1.11
CA ILE A 72 11.89 15.23 -0.13
C ILE A 72 12.69 14.20 -0.94
N PRO A 73 12.13 13.02 -1.25
CA PRO A 73 12.84 11.94 -1.94
C PRO A 73 12.86 12.21 -3.45
N PHE A 74 13.58 13.25 -3.87
CA PHE A 74 13.76 13.50 -5.29
C PHE A 74 14.55 12.34 -5.93
N PRO A 75 14.10 11.77 -7.06
CA PRO A 75 14.79 10.66 -7.71
C PRO A 75 16.14 11.05 -8.31
N PHE A 76 16.38 12.34 -8.50
CA PHE A 76 17.62 12.94 -9.01
C PHE A 76 17.68 14.40 -8.54
N ARG A 77 18.69 15.17 -8.99
CA ARG A 77 18.92 16.56 -8.54
C ARG A 77 17.63 17.42 -8.52
N PRO A 78 17.30 18.11 -7.41
CA PRO A 78 16.04 18.86 -7.26
C PRO A 78 15.77 19.85 -8.39
N LEU A 79 16.79 20.61 -8.82
CA LEU A 79 16.67 21.55 -9.95
C LEU A 79 16.20 20.86 -11.23
N ARG A 80 16.79 19.71 -11.56
CA ARG A 80 16.43 18.92 -12.75
C ARG A 80 15.00 18.38 -12.60
N PHE A 81 14.60 17.99 -11.40
CA PHE A 81 13.24 17.48 -11.14
C PHE A 81 12.18 18.55 -11.33
N LEU A 82 12.37 19.73 -10.75
CA LEU A 82 11.40 20.82 -10.84
C LEU A 82 11.27 21.32 -12.29
N ARG A 83 12.38 21.38 -13.04
CA ARG A 83 12.38 21.73 -14.47
C ARG A 83 11.62 20.73 -15.35
N LEU A 84 11.42 19.49 -14.91
CA LEU A 84 10.64 18.50 -15.63
C LEU A 84 9.14 18.86 -15.65
N TYR A 85 8.69 19.72 -14.72
CA TYR A 85 7.29 20.05 -14.50
C TYR A 85 7.02 21.57 -14.52
N PRO A 86 7.32 22.25 -15.64
CA PRO A 86 7.19 23.71 -15.73
C PRO A 86 5.74 24.21 -15.62
N SER A 87 4.77 23.33 -15.90
CA SER A 87 3.33 23.58 -15.71
C SER A 87 2.94 23.72 -14.24
N ALA A 88 3.78 23.25 -13.31
CA ALA A 88 3.53 23.29 -11.87
C ALA A 88 4.50 24.22 -11.14
N PHE A 89 5.78 24.21 -11.51
CA PHE A 89 6.83 24.98 -10.84
C PHE A 89 7.45 26.01 -11.79
N ALA A 90 7.45 27.27 -11.38
CA ALA A 90 8.17 28.35 -12.05
C ALA A 90 9.53 28.58 -11.37
N LEU A 91 10.60 28.68 -12.16
CA LEU A 91 11.96 28.90 -11.67
C LEU A 91 12.50 30.24 -12.16
N SER A 92 13.08 31.03 -11.26
CA SER A 92 13.79 32.28 -11.61
C SER A 92 15.21 31.99 -12.15
N PRO A 93 15.78 32.91 -12.94
CA PRO A 93 17.10 32.73 -13.55
C PRO A 93 18.25 32.77 -12.53
N HIS A 94 18.35 33.83 -11.71
CA HIS A 94 19.32 33.92 -10.61
C HIS A 94 18.92 35.00 -9.58
N PRO A 95 18.95 34.72 -8.26
CA PRO A 95 19.13 33.40 -7.65
C PRO A 95 18.00 32.43 -8.07
N ILE A 96 18.26 31.13 -8.02
CA ILE A 96 17.26 30.12 -8.39
C ILE A 96 16.27 29.98 -7.23
N GLU A 97 15.11 30.57 -7.43
CA GLU A 97 13.93 30.45 -6.59
C GLU A 97 12.88 29.64 -7.32
N VAL A 98 12.11 28.90 -6.55
CA VAL A 98 11.05 28.03 -7.02
C VAL A 98 9.74 28.59 -6.51
N SER A 99 8.78 28.79 -7.39
CA SER A 99 7.45 29.26 -7.04
C SER A 99 6.37 28.36 -7.65
N PRO A 100 5.22 28.21 -6.99
CA PRO A 100 4.08 27.49 -7.56
C PRO A 100 3.48 28.32 -8.70
N THR A 101 3.09 27.67 -9.79
CA THR A 101 2.30 28.33 -10.84
C THR A 101 0.86 28.57 -10.37
N PRO A 102 0.11 29.51 -10.99
CA PRO A 102 -1.32 29.69 -10.69
C PRO A 102 -2.15 28.42 -10.88
N ARG A 103 -1.78 27.56 -11.85
CA ARG A 103 -2.42 26.25 -12.07
C ARG A 103 -2.21 25.32 -10.87
N LEU A 104 -0.99 25.27 -10.33
CA LEU A 104 -0.68 24.47 -9.14
C LEU A 104 -1.43 24.98 -7.91
N SER A 105 -1.44 26.30 -7.69
CA SER A 105 -2.16 26.92 -6.58
C SER A 105 -3.68 26.69 -6.65
N ALA A 106 -4.28 26.80 -7.85
CA ALA A 106 -5.71 26.52 -8.04
C ALA A 106 -6.04 25.05 -7.77
N LEU A 107 -5.21 24.13 -8.23
CA LEU A 107 -5.38 22.70 -7.96
C LEU A 107 -5.22 22.37 -6.47
N HIS A 108 -4.28 23.02 -5.78
CA HIS A 108 -4.12 22.87 -4.33
C HIS A 108 -5.32 23.39 -3.55
N ALA A 109 -5.97 24.47 -3.97
CA ALA A 109 -7.21 24.93 -3.37
C ALA A 109 -8.35 23.89 -3.55
N GLY A 110 -8.40 23.20 -4.70
CA GLY A 110 -9.32 22.09 -4.91
C GLY A 110 -9.00 20.85 -4.05
N GLU A 111 -7.71 20.56 -3.84
CA GLU A 111 -7.27 19.51 -2.91
C GLU A 111 -7.72 19.80 -1.49
N ALA A 112 -7.60 21.04 -0.99
CA ALA A 112 -8.06 21.40 0.35
C ALA A 112 -9.55 21.09 0.55
N GLN A 113 -10.40 21.42 -0.44
CA GLN A 113 -11.83 21.09 -0.39
C GLN A 113 -12.08 19.58 -0.37
N ALA A 114 -11.31 18.81 -1.15
CA ALA A 114 -11.42 17.35 -1.16
C ALA A 114 -10.96 16.72 0.15
N VAL A 115 -9.91 17.26 0.76
CA VAL A 115 -9.42 16.86 2.09
C VAL A 115 -10.52 17.12 3.12
N ASP A 116 -11.07 18.33 3.19
CA ASP A 116 -12.14 18.70 4.12
C ASP A 116 -13.37 17.78 3.98
N ALA A 117 -13.79 17.51 2.74
CA ALA A 117 -14.92 16.61 2.45
C ALA A 117 -14.65 15.15 2.83
N THR A 118 -13.39 14.73 2.94
CA THR A 118 -12.99 13.35 3.26
C THR A 118 -12.45 13.17 4.68
N VAL A 119 -12.45 14.22 5.52
CA VAL A 119 -11.96 14.14 6.92
C VAL A 119 -12.62 13.00 7.72
N PRO A 120 -13.95 12.80 7.71
CA PRO A 120 -14.57 11.72 8.48
C PRO A 120 -14.13 10.32 8.02
N ASP A 121 -14.05 10.14 6.70
CA ASP A 121 -13.63 8.89 6.08
C ASP A 121 -12.13 8.61 6.29
N ALA A 122 -11.29 9.66 6.31
CA ALA A 122 -9.88 9.56 6.69
C ALA A 122 -9.70 9.21 8.18
N ALA A 123 -10.53 9.79 9.06
CA ALA A 123 -10.56 9.43 10.47
C ALA A 123 -10.98 7.97 10.69
N ASP A 124 -12.04 7.51 10.02
CA ASP A 124 -12.47 6.11 10.10
C ASP A 124 -11.39 5.14 9.59
N ARG A 125 -10.67 5.48 8.51
CA ARG A 125 -9.51 4.69 8.05
C ARG A 125 -8.40 4.61 9.09
N LEU A 126 -8.02 5.74 9.66
CA LEU A 126 -6.96 5.81 10.68
C LEU A 126 -7.36 5.04 11.94
N LEU A 127 -8.62 5.18 12.35
CA LEU A 127 -9.21 4.46 13.47
C LEU A 127 -9.17 2.95 13.24
N ARG A 128 -9.63 2.50 12.07
CA ARG A 128 -9.58 1.09 11.65
C ARG A 128 -8.14 0.57 11.60
N LEU A 129 -7.18 1.35 11.14
CA LEU A 129 -5.78 0.95 11.13
C LEU A 129 -5.24 0.72 12.56
N LEU A 130 -5.57 1.59 13.51
CA LEU A 130 -5.19 1.42 14.92
C LEU A 130 -5.89 0.21 15.56
N MET A 131 -7.15 -0.05 15.19
CA MET A 131 -7.90 -1.21 15.67
C MET A 131 -7.30 -2.56 15.21
N LEU A 132 -6.51 -2.58 14.13
CA LEU A 132 -5.76 -3.77 13.70
C LEU A 132 -4.53 -4.03 14.60
N ALA A 133 -3.99 -3.00 15.24
CA ALA A 133 -2.80 -3.13 16.08
C ALA A 133 -3.16 -3.82 17.41
N PRO A 134 -2.46 -4.90 17.82
CA PRO A 134 -2.75 -5.58 19.08
C PRO A 134 -2.61 -4.66 20.31
N SER A 135 -1.63 -3.76 20.30
CA SER A 135 -1.42 -2.73 21.32
C SER A 135 -2.38 -1.55 21.20
N ARG A 136 -3.25 -1.55 20.18
CA ARG A 136 -4.13 -0.43 19.83
C ARG A 136 -3.38 0.90 19.66
N ALA A 137 -2.12 0.81 19.27
CA ALA A 137 -1.22 1.94 19.10
C ALA A 137 -0.23 1.64 17.99
N LEU A 138 0.16 2.67 17.25
CA LEU A 138 1.18 2.59 16.19
C LEU A 138 2.19 3.72 16.34
N PRO A 139 3.47 3.50 15.95
CA PRO A 139 4.45 4.58 15.90
C PRO A 139 3.95 5.74 15.03
N LEU A 140 3.93 6.96 15.59
CA LEU A 140 3.43 8.14 14.89
C LEU A 140 4.22 8.42 13.60
N ARG A 141 5.53 8.13 13.60
CA ARG A 141 6.39 8.24 12.41
C ARG A 141 5.98 7.28 11.30
N LEU A 142 5.49 6.09 11.64
CA LEU A 142 4.97 5.13 10.66
C LEU A 142 3.64 5.61 10.08
N VAL A 143 2.73 6.12 10.91
CA VAL A 143 1.46 6.73 10.45
C VAL A 143 1.74 7.93 9.54
N ALA A 144 2.71 8.78 9.89
CA ALA A 144 3.11 9.91 9.06
C ALA A 144 3.69 9.47 7.69
N ARG A 145 4.42 8.35 7.64
CA ARG A 145 4.89 7.75 6.38
C ARG A 145 3.72 7.28 5.51
N LEU A 146 2.63 6.83 6.12
CA LEU A 146 1.41 6.37 5.46
C LEU A 146 0.41 7.48 5.14
N ARG A 147 0.70 8.74 5.51
CA ARG A 147 -0.28 9.84 5.44
C ARG A 147 -0.92 9.97 4.07
N LEU A 148 -0.10 9.92 3.01
CA LEU A 148 -0.60 10.04 1.65
C LEU A 148 -1.47 8.84 1.32
N ASP A 149 -1.00 7.63 1.59
CA ASP A 149 -1.74 6.37 1.33
C ASP A 149 -3.10 6.34 2.03
N LEU A 150 -3.21 6.90 3.24
CA LEU A 150 -4.45 6.99 4.01
C LEU A 150 -5.32 8.22 3.63
N GLY A 151 -4.83 9.11 2.78
CA GLY A 151 -5.53 10.35 2.42
C GLY A 151 -5.55 11.39 3.54
N LEU A 152 -4.57 11.35 4.45
CA LEU A 152 -4.43 12.31 5.55
C LEU A 152 -3.73 13.59 5.07
N ALA A 153 -4.16 14.72 5.64
CA ALA A 153 -3.48 16.01 5.48
C ALA A 153 -2.01 15.94 5.96
N SER A 154 -1.15 16.82 5.44
CA SER A 154 0.25 16.90 5.84
C SER A 154 0.42 17.21 7.34
N ASP A 155 -0.53 17.94 7.92
CA ASP A 155 -0.58 18.39 9.30
C ASP A 155 -1.65 17.65 10.14
N PHE A 156 -2.08 16.45 9.74
CA PHE A 156 -3.19 15.69 10.36
C PHE A 156 -3.13 15.60 11.89
N GLN A 157 -1.94 15.66 12.48
CA GLN A 157 -1.73 15.70 13.94
C GLN A 157 -2.43 16.90 14.60
N ARG A 158 -2.49 18.03 13.89
CA ARG A 158 -3.10 19.29 14.33
C ARG A 158 -4.48 19.51 13.68
N SER A 159 -4.67 19.05 12.44
CA SER A 159 -5.90 19.29 11.69
C SER A 159 -6.97 18.20 11.84
N LEU A 160 -6.59 16.96 12.16
CA LEU A 160 -7.53 15.83 12.30
C LEU A 160 -7.66 15.36 13.74
N LEU A 161 -6.55 15.04 14.42
CA LEU A 161 -6.60 14.38 15.74
C LEU A 161 -7.42 15.17 16.79
N PRO A 162 -7.28 16.51 16.93
CA PRO A 162 -8.04 17.28 17.92
C PRO A 162 -9.55 17.29 17.68
N ASN A 163 -10.00 17.00 16.46
CA ASN A 163 -11.43 16.92 16.12
C ASN A 163 -12.05 15.58 16.50
N TYR A 164 -11.24 14.58 16.85
CA TYR A 164 -11.67 13.22 17.21
C TYR A 164 -11.00 12.75 18.52
N PRO A 165 -11.10 13.51 19.62
CA PRO A 165 -10.41 13.21 20.88
C PRO A 165 -10.90 11.91 21.54
N ASP A 166 -12.14 11.51 21.26
CA ASP A 166 -12.72 10.26 21.76
C ASP A 166 -12.08 9.01 21.11
N TYR A 167 -11.35 9.19 20.01
CA TYR A 167 -10.79 8.09 19.22
C TYR A 167 -9.26 8.08 19.20
N PHE A 168 -8.62 9.26 19.24
CA PHE A 168 -7.18 9.37 19.10
C PHE A 168 -6.53 10.12 20.25
N ALA A 169 -5.43 9.56 20.75
CA ALA A 169 -4.53 10.23 21.67
C ALA A 169 -3.08 10.08 21.18
N LEU A 170 -2.24 11.03 21.56
CA LEU A 170 -0.78 10.87 21.45
C LEU A 170 -0.26 10.39 22.80
N SER A 171 0.72 9.49 22.78
CA SER A 171 1.45 9.12 24.00
C SER A 171 2.12 10.35 24.63
N PRO A 172 2.46 10.32 25.94
CA PRO A 172 3.05 11.48 26.63
C PRO A 172 4.33 12.01 25.99
N ASP A 173 5.13 11.14 25.39
CA ASP A 173 6.36 11.46 24.66
C ASP A 173 6.12 11.81 23.17
N GLY A 174 4.87 11.73 22.70
CA GLY A 174 4.46 12.01 21.32
C GLY A 174 4.94 10.99 20.29
N SER A 175 5.45 9.84 20.71
CA SER A 175 6.05 8.85 19.81
C SER A 175 5.03 7.87 19.20
N LEU A 176 3.91 7.63 19.90
CA LEU A 176 2.84 6.74 19.49
C LEU A 176 1.53 7.50 19.27
N LEU A 177 0.77 7.03 18.27
CA LEU A 177 -0.64 7.34 18.12
C LEU A 177 -1.45 6.18 18.70
N GLU A 178 -2.30 6.48 19.67
CA GLU A 178 -3.06 5.51 20.45
C GLU A 178 -4.56 5.61 20.16
N LEU A 179 -5.22 4.45 20.17
CA LEU A 179 -6.66 4.32 20.11
C LEU A 179 -7.26 4.55 21.51
N VAL A 180 -8.11 5.57 21.63
CA VAL A 180 -8.82 5.87 22.89
C VAL A 180 -10.05 4.96 23.02
N CYS A 181 -10.94 4.99 22.03
CA CYS A 181 -12.18 4.21 22.04
C CYS A 181 -12.28 3.26 20.84
N TYR A 182 -12.57 1.98 21.12
CA TYR A 182 -12.77 0.97 20.08
C TYR A 182 -14.22 1.02 19.54
N ARG A 183 -14.37 1.26 18.23
CA ARG A 183 -15.65 1.28 17.53
C ARG A 183 -16.00 -0.07 16.91
N LYS A 184 -16.90 -0.82 17.54
CA LYS A 184 -17.32 -2.15 17.07
C LYS A 184 -18.03 -2.11 15.72
N ASP A 185 -18.73 -1.03 15.41
CA ASP A 185 -19.41 -0.81 14.13
C ASP A 185 -18.43 -0.68 12.95
N LEU A 186 -17.20 -0.22 13.19
CA LEU A 186 -16.13 -0.17 12.19
C LEU A 186 -15.30 -1.46 12.10
N ALA A 187 -15.50 -2.41 13.02
CA ALA A 187 -14.77 -3.68 13.09
C ALA A 187 -15.28 -4.71 12.07
N VAL A 188 -15.58 -4.25 10.86
CA VAL A 188 -16.03 -5.08 9.73
C VAL A 188 -14.98 -4.93 8.64
N SER A 189 -14.33 -6.02 8.23
CA SER A 189 -13.33 -5.95 7.16
C SER A 189 -13.96 -5.67 5.80
N SER A 190 -13.14 -5.19 4.87
CA SER A 190 -13.46 -5.08 3.44
C SER A 190 -14.06 -6.37 2.87
N MET A 191 -13.47 -7.52 3.23
CA MET A 191 -13.95 -8.84 2.82
C MET A 191 -15.28 -9.23 3.46
N GLN A 192 -15.49 -8.94 4.75
CA GLN A 192 -16.80 -9.15 5.39
C GLN A 192 -17.87 -8.27 4.75
N SER A 193 -17.56 -6.99 4.52
CA SER A 193 -18.46 -6.02 3.87
C SER A 193 -18.80 -6.45 2.42
N TYR A 194 -17.85 -7.04 1.70
CA TYR A 194 -18.09 -7.63 0.37
C TYR A 194 -19.00 -8.85 0.44
N ALA A 195 -18.76 -9.77 1.37
CA ALA A 195 -19.59 -10.97 1.56
C ALA A 195 -21.04 -10.62 1.96
N GLN A 196 -21.22 -9.65 2.86
CA GLN A 196 -22.54 -9.16 3.28
C GLN A 196 -23.35 -8.61 2.12
N ARG A 197 -22.71 -7.88 1.18
CA ARG A 197 -23.37 -7.32 -0.01
C ARG A 197 -23.71 -8.36 -1.07
N THR A 198 -22.93 -9.42 -1.16
CA THR A 198 -23.08 -10.47 -2.20
C THR A 198 -23.95 -11.66 -1.76
N GLY A 199 -24.27 -11.76 -0.46
CA GLY A 199 -25.34 -12.59 0.09
C GLY A 199 -24.93 -13.42 1.29
N GLY A 200 -25.70 -13.32 2.40
CA GLY A 200 -25.81 -14.36 3.43
C GLY A 200 -24.64 -14.55 4.40
N TYR A 201 -23.70 -13.61 4.53
CA TYR A 201 -22.59 -13.74 5.48
C TYR A 201 -23.06 -13.76 6.94
N LYS A 202 -22.75 -14.84 7.66
CA LYS A 202 -22.78 -14.94 9.12
C LYS A 202 -21.36 -15.09 9.67
N VAL A 203 -21.14 -14.61 10.89
CA VAL A 203 -19.85 -14.79 11.58
C VAL A 203 -19.53 -16.28 11.66
N GLY A 204 -18.32 -16.66 11.23
CA GLY A 204 -17.88 -18.05 11.15
C GLY A 204 -18.02 -18.69 9.76
N ASP A 205 -18.73 -18.06 8.83
CA ASP A 205 -18.81 -18.54 7.45
C ASP A 205 -17.46 -18.42 6.72
N ALA A 206 -17.24 -19.30 5.75
CA ALA A 206 -16.12 -19.17 4.85
C ALA A 206 -16.33 -17.95 3.94
N VAL A 207 -15.39 -17.00 3.99
CA VAL A 207 -15.33 -15.89 3.04
C VAL A 207 -14.17 -16.16 2.09
N ALA A 208 -14.50 -16.30 0.80
CA ALA A 208 -13.51 -16.46 -0.25
C ALA A 208 -13.01 -15.10 -0.74
N PHE A 209 -11.69 -14.97 -0.88
CA PHE A 209 -11.09 -13.79 -1.50
C PHE A 209 -11.39 -13.77 -3.01
N PRO A 210 -11.70 -12.62 -3.61
CA PRO A 210 -11.81 -12.51 -5.06
C PRO A 210 -10.45 -12.81 -5.67
N LEU A 211 -10.41 -13.79 -6.57
CA LEU A 211 -9.19 -14.19 -7.26
C LEU A 211 -9.20 -13.63 -8.67
N SER A 212 -8.11 -12.98 -9.08
CA SER A 212 -7.89 -12.52 -10.44
C SER A 212 -6.55 -13.00 -10.95
N PHE A 213 -6.57 -13.67 -12.09
CA PHE A 213 -5.37 -14.13 -12.79
C PHE A 213 -5.31 -13.52 -14.20
N PRO A 214 -4.11 -13.31 -14.77
CA PRO A 214 -3.97 -12.86 -16.15
C PRO A 214 -4.72 -13.78 -17.14
N ARG A 215 -5.19 -13.21 -18.26
CA ARG A 215 -5.87 -14.01 -19.29
C ARG A 215 -4.94 -15.12 -19.81
N GLY A 216 -5.48 -16.33 -19.92
CA GLY A 216 -4.72 -17.51 -20.34
C GLY A 216 -3.84 -18.13 -19.24
N PHE A 217 -3.90 -17.61 -18.00
CA PHE A 217 -3.21 -18.22 -16.87
C PHE A 217 -3.96 -19.45 -16.36
N GLU A 218 -3.33 -20.61 -16.44
CA GLU A 218 -3.87 -21.87 -15.93
C GLU A 218 -3.11 -22.31 -14.68
N LEU A 219 -3.87 -22.54 -13.60
CA LEU A 219 -3.35 -23.16 -12.38
C LEU A 219 -3.23 -24.67 -12.58
N ASP A 220 -2.10 -25.24 -12.15
CA ASP A 220 -1.96 -26.68 -11.99
C ASP A 220 -3.12 -27.24 -11.16
N LYS A 221 -3.61 -28.44 -11.52
CA LYS A 221 -4.77 -29.07 -10.88
C LYS A 221 -4.59 -29.25 -9.37
N LYS A 222 -3.37 -29.57 -8.90
CA LYS A 222 -3.06 -29.72 -7.47
C LYS A 222 -3.10 -28.37 -6.76
N VAL A 223 -2.52 -27.34 -7.38
CA VAL A 223 -2.51 -25.98 -6.82
C VAL A 223 -3.92 -25.40 -6.76
N ARG A 224 -4.72 -25.61 -7.80
CA ARG A 224 -6.14 -25.23 -7.81
C ARG A 224 -6.92 -25.93 -6.70
N LYS A 225 -6.74 -27.23 -6.54
CA LYS A 225 -7.41 -27.99 -5.46
C LYS A 225 -7.02 -27.46 -4.08
N TRP A 226 -5.74 -27.20 -3.83
CA TRP A 226 -5.27 -26.59 -2.58
C TRP A 226 -5.89 -25.21 -2.37
N LEU A 227 -5.91 -24.36 -3.40
CA LEU A 227 -6.49 -23.02 -3.33
C LEU A 227 -7.99 -23.08 -3.02
N ASP A 228 -8.72 -24.03 -3.61
CA ASP A 228 -10.15 -24.24 -3.34
C ASP A 228 -10.40 -24.76 -1.91
N GLU A 229 -9.51 -25.60 -1.36
CA GLU A 229 -9.55 -26.03 0.04
C GLU A 229 -9.24 -24.85 0.99
N TRP A 230 -8.22 -24.06 0.68
CA TRP A 230 -7.81 -22.88 1.45
C TRP A 230 -8.90 -21.78 1.45
N GLN A 231 -9.55 -21.53 0.31
CA GLN A 231 -10.67 -20.59 0.20
C GLN A 231 -11.88 -21.00 1.04
N ARG A 232 -12.08 -22.30 1.30
CA ARG A 232 -13.17 -22.84 2.15
C ARG A 232 -12.88 -22.78 3.65
N LEU A 233 -11.65 -22.51 4.08
CA LEU A 233 -11.33 -22.35 5.50
C LEU A 233 -12.20 -21.25 6.15
N PRO A 234 -12.48 -21.33 7.45
CA PRO A 234 -13.18 -20.26 8.17
C PRO A 234 -12.50 -18.89 7.96
N TYR A 235 -13.29 -17.83 7.81
CA TYR A 235 -12.75 -16.47 7.76
C TYR A 235 -12.74 -15.87 9.16
N ILE A 236 -11.54 -15.63 9.68
CA ILE A 236 -11.33 -14.94 10.96
C ILE A 236 -11.12 -13.46 10.66
N SER A 237 -11.90 -12.59 11.29
CA SER A 237 -11.80 -11.15 11.03
C SER A 237 -10.41 -10.62 11.40
N PRO A 238 -9.83 -9.69 10.60
CA PRO A 238 -8.66 -8.91 10.97
C PRO A 238 -8.80 -8.19 12.32
N TYR A 239 -10.03 -7.86 12.71
CA TYR A 239 -10.36 -7.16 13.97
C TYR A 239 -10.63 -8.09 15.16
N GLU A 240 -10.66 -9.40 14.93
CA GLU A 240 -10.76 -10.41 15.98
C GLU A 240 -9.38 -10.85 16.47
N ASP A 241 -9.30 -11.27 17.73
CA ASP A 241 -8.06 -11.80 18.30
C ASP A 241 -7.69 -13.14 17.66
N GLY A 242 -6.52 -13.20 17.01
CA GLY A 242 -5.97 -14.40 16.38
C GLY A 242 -4.83 -15.04 17.15
N SER A 243 -4.55 -14.61 18.38
CA SER A 243 -3.43 -15.09 19.20
C SER A 243 -3.47 -16.61 19.49
N HIS A 244 -4.67 -17.19 19.47
CA HIS A 244 -4.93 -18.60 19.72
C HIS A 244 -4.62 -19.51 18.52
N LEU A 245 -4.32 -18.95 17.35
CA LEU A 245 -4.12 -19.74 16.13
C LEU A 245 -2.74 -20.39 16.11
N THR A 246 -2.70 -21.66 15.69
CA THR A 246 -1.46 -22.41 15.56
C THR A 246 -0.53 -21.72 14.55
N PRO A 247 0.72 -21.40 14.93
CA PRO A 247 1.70 -20.83 14.01
C PRO A 247 1.86 -21.70 12.75
N ARG A 248 2.14 -21.07 11.61
CA ARG A 248 2.40 -21.73 10.30
C ARG A 248 1.26 -22.63 9.77
N SER A 249 0.06 -22.57 10.33
CA SER A 249 -1.13 -23.25 9.80
C SER A 249 -1.79 -22.48 8.65
N ASP A 250 -2.56 -23.18 7.79
CA ASP A 250 -3.29 -22.55 6.68
C ASP A 250 -4.31 -21.50 7.16
N ILE A 251 -4.91 -21.71 8.34
CA ILE A 251 -5.84 -20.75 8.94
C ILE A 251 -5.11 -19.48 9.42
N THR A 252 -3.92 -19.62 9.99
CA THR A 252 -3.05 -18.48 10.35
C THR A 252 -2.59 -17.74 9.10
N GLU A 253 -2.25 -18.45 8.03
CA GLU A 253 -1.91 -17.85 6.74
C GLU A 253 -3.12 -17.09 6.15
N LYS A 254 -4.33 -17.69 6.21
CA LYS A 254 -5.57 -17.04 5.76
C LYS A 254 -5.91 -15.76 6.53
N ARG A 255 -5.76 -15.78 7.85
CA ARG A 255 -5.92 -14.56 8.67
C ARG A 255 -4.85 -13.53 8.33
N THR A 256 -3.61 -13.95 8.07
CA THR A 256 -2.55 -13.03 7.65
C THR A 256 -2.88 -12.36 6.31
N VAL A 257 -3.38 -13.11 5.33
CA VAL A 257 -3.90 -12.56 4.06
C VAL A 257 -5.04 -11.57 4.34
N ALA A 258 -5.97 -11.91 5.25
CA ALA A 258 -7.08 -11.03 5.62
C ALA A 258 -6.60 -9.70 6.20
N VAL A 259 -5.60 -9.69 7.10
CA VAL A 259 -5.04 -8.45 7.68
C VAL A 259 -4.32 -7.63 6.61
N LEU A 260 -3.49 -8.24 5.77
CA LEU A 260 -2.78 -7.54 4.69
C LEU A 260 -3.74 -6.96 3.65
N HIS A 261 -4.78 -7.72 3.30
CA HIS A 261 -5.87 -7.24 2.45
C HIS A 261 -6.57 -6.05 3.08
N GLU A 262 -6.90 -6.13 4.37
CA GLU A 262 -7.55 -5.04 5.07
C GLU A 262 -6.69 -3.77 5.09
N VAL A 263 -5.42 -3.88 5.44
CA VAL A 263 -4.46 -2.77 5.42
C VAL A 263 -4.41 -2.10 4.05
N LEU A 264 -4.27 -2.87 2.97
CA LEU A 264 -4.24 -2.30 1.62
C LEU A 264 -5.60 -1.71 1.24
N SER A 265 -6.71 -2.30 1.69
CA SER A 265 -8.06 -1.79 1.45
C SER A 265 -8.31 -0.47 2.17
N LEU A 266 -7.62 -0.19 3.27
CA LEU A 266 -7.66 1.13 3.94
C LEU A 266 -6.89 2.19 3.14
N THR A 267 -6.00 1.83 2.22
CA THR A 267 -5.33 2.83 1.40
C THR A 267 -6.24 3.38 0.30
N VAL A 268 -6.12 4.67 0.02
CA VAL A 268 -6.82 5.40 -1.03
C VAL A 268 -6.54 4.80 -2.41
N GLY A 269 -5.30 4.35 -2.65
CA GLY A 269 -4.87 3.74 -3.92
C GLY A 269 -4.95 2.20 -3.94
N LYS A 270 -5.40 1.54 -2.87
CA LYS A 270 -5.42 0.06 -2.76
C LYS A 270 -4.07 -0.60 -3.09
N LYS A 271 -2.98 0.09 -2.75
CA LYS A 271 -1.60 -0.30 -3.00
C LYS A 271 -0.65 0.33 -1.99
N MET A 272 0.49 -0.31 -1.75
CA MET A 272 1.53 0.18 -0.85
C MET A 272 2.90 -0.37 -1.23
N GLU A 273 3.96 0.40 -0.98
CA GLU A 273 5.33 -0.10 -1.06
C GLU A 273 5.52 -1.29 -0.10
N LYS A 274 6.13 -2.38 -0.58
CA LYS A 274 6.26 -3.63 0.17
C LYS A 274 7.05 -3.42 1.46
N GLU A 275 8.12 -2.62 1.45
CA GLU A 275 8.90 -2.35 2.65
C GLU A 275 8.09 -1.64 3.73
N VAL A 276 7.22 -0.70 3.33
CA VAL A 276 6.30 -0.01 4.24
C VAL A 276 5.26 -0.99 4.79
N LEU A 277 4.72 -1.87 3.93
CA LEU A 277 3.80 -2.93 4.32
C LEU A 277 4.45 -3.92 5.30
N VAL A 278 5.74 -4.21 5.15
CA VAL A 278 6.51 -5.06 6.09
C VAL A 278 6.66 -4.37 7.45
N LYS A 279 7.08 -3.10 7.49
CA LYS A 279 7.18 -2.34 8.74
C LYS A 279 5.83 -2.23 9.46
N LEU A 280 4.75 -2.07 8.70
CA LEU A 280 3.40 -2.08 9.25
C LEU A 280 3.00 -3.47 9.75
N GLY A 281 3.27 -4.53 9.00
CA GLY A 281 3.02 -5.90 9.44
C GLY A 281 3.75 -6.28 10.73
N GLU A 282 4.97 -5.77 10.92
CA GLU A 282 5.73 -5.90 12.17
C GLU A 282 5.06 -5.14 13.32
N ALA A 283 4.63 -3.89 13.08
CA ALA A 283 3.89 -3.11 14.08
C ALA A 283 2.54 -3.76 14.46
N LEU A 284 1.92 -4.49 13.53
CA LEU A 284 0.70 -5.28 13.74
C LEU A 284 0.96 -6.67 14.35
N ARG A 285 2.23 -7.02 14.63
CA ARG A 285 2.68 -8.32 15.16
C ARG A 285 2.23 -9.52 14.32
N LEU A 286 2.34 -9.40 13.00
CA LEU A 286 2.06 -10.54 12.11
C LEU A 286 3.09 -11.68 12.28
N PRO A 287 2.71 -12.95 12.01
CA PRO A 287 3.57 -14.11 12.26
C PRO A 287 4.91 -14.08 11.50
N PRO A 288 5.99 -14.69 12.04
CA PRO A 288 7.31 -14.77 11.40
C PRO A 288 7.22 -15.60 10.11
N GLY A 289 7.03 -14.90 8.98
CA GLY A 289 6.72 -15.51 7.68
C GLY A 289 5.73 -14.71 6.82
N PHE A 290 5.01 -13.75 7.42
CA PHE A 290 4.02 -12.93 6.70
C PHE A 290 4.61 -12.21 5.47
N ARG A 291 5.91 -11.88 5.49
CA ARG A 291 6.64 -11.25 4.38
C ARG A 291 6.53 -12.04 3.07
N LYS A 292 6.41 -13.37 3.14
CA LYS A 292 6.29 -14.26 1.97
C LYS A 292 4.84 -14.47 1.52
N VAL A 293 3.85 -14.14 2.37
CA VAL A 293 2.42 -14.38 2.10
C VAL A 293 1.95 -13.62 0.87
N VAL A 294 2.39 -12.38 0.69
CA VAL A 294 2.02 -11.58 -0.50
C VAL A 294 2.43 -12.30 -1.80
N ALA A 295 3.62 -12.90 -1.84
CA ALA A 295 4.12 -13.62 -3.01
C ALA A 295 3.45 -14.99 -3.20
N LYS A 296 2.98 -15.63 -2.12
CA LYS A 296 2.26 -16.91 -2.15
C LYS A 296 0.83 -16.78 -2.70
N HIS A 297 0.22 -15.59 -2.60
CA HIS A 297 -1.17 -15.34 -2.99
C HIS A 297 -1.26 -14.38 -4.19
N PRO A 298 -0.64 -14.69 -5.34
CA PRO A 298 -0.58 -13.79 -6.48
C PRO A 298 -1.93 -13.63 -7.20
N GLY A 299 -2.98 -14.35 -6.82
CA GLY A 299 -4.35 -14.13 -7.30
C GLY A 299 -5.09 -13.02 -6.55
N ILE A 300 -4.59 -12.64 -5.37
CA ILE A 300 -5.14 -11.58 -4.51
C ILE A 300 -4.22 -10.35 -4.60
N PHE A 301 -2.92 -10.57 -4.35
CA PHE A 301 -1.92 -9.53 -4.41
C PHE A 301 -1.15 -9.56 -5.73
N TYR A 302 -0.91 -8.39 -6.30
CA TYR A 302 0.08 -8.22 -7.35
C TYR A 302 1.31 -7.52 -6.78
N ILE A 303 2.50 -8.05 -7.06
CA ILE A 303 3.77 -7.39 -6.75
C ILE A 303 4.29 -6.80 -8.06
N SER A 304 4.35 -5.47 -8.16
CA SER A 304 5.04 -4.79 -9.24
C SER A 304 6.50 -4.54 -8.85
N HIS A 305 7.41 -4.75 -9.79
CA HIS A 305 8.85 -4.50 -9.66
C HIS A 305 9.28 -3.20 -10.35
N LYS A 306 8.32 -2.31 -10.66
CA LYS A 306 8.60 -1.01 -11.27
C LYS A 306 9.25 -0.06 -10.26
N LEU A 307 9.99 0.92 -10.78
CA LEU A 307 10.59 2.02 -10.01
C LEU A 307 11.70 1.58 -9.04
N ARG A 308 12.45 0.51 -9.36
CA ARG A 308 13.51 -0.06 -8.52
C ARG A 308 13.04 -0.40 -7.09
N THR A 309 11.73 -0.58 -6.88
CA THR A 309 11.10 -0.98 -5.61
C THR A 309 10.04 -2.06 -5.87
N GLN A 310 9.52 -2.67 -4.81
CA GLN A 310 8.39 -3.60 -4.88
C GLN A 310 7.13 -2.92 -4.34
N THR A 311 6.10 -2.80 -5.18
CA THR A 311 4.79 -2.27 -4.76
C THR A 311 3.75 -3.38 -4.77
N VAL A 312 3.06 -3.55 -3.65
CA VAL A 312 1.96 -4.50 -3.51
C VAL A 312 0.64 -3.81 -3.87
N VAL A 313 -0.12 -4.41 -4.77
CA VAL A 313 -1.41 -3.91 -5.28
C VAL A 313 -2.48 -4.96 -5.02
N LEU A 314 -3.65 -4.53 -4.56
CA LEU A 314 -4.83 -5.40 -4.49
C LEU A 314 -5.43 -5.60 -5.88
N ARG A 315 -5.51 -6.84 -6.36
CA ARG A 315 -5.94 -7.11 -7.74
C ARG A 315 -7.40 -6.80 -7.97
N GLU A 316 -8.26 -7.19 -7.03
CA GLU A 316 -9.70 -7.00 -7.12
C GLU A 316 -10.12 -5.53 -7.12
N SER A 317 -9.24 -4.67 -6.60
CA SER A 317 -9.41 -3.22 -6.58
C SER A 317 -9.19 -2.55 -7.94
N TYR A 318 -8.70 -3.27 -8.95
CA TYR A 318 -8.39 -2.71 -10.27
C TYR A 318 -9.07 -3.47 -11.42
N ARG A 319 -9.56 -2.71 -12.40
CA ARG A 319 -9.98 -3.23 -13.71
C ARG A 319 -9.05 -2.63 -14.76
N ARG A 320 -8.18 -3.45 -15.32
CA ARG A 320 -7.02 -2.99 -16.11
C ARG A 320 -6.17 -2.03 -15.26
N HIS A 321 -6.03 -0.77 -15.65
CA HIS A 321 -5.26 0.24 -14.93
C HIS A 321 -6.14 1.22 -14.11
N MET A 322 -7.45 0.98 -14.05
CA MET A 322 -8.40 1.87 -13.38
C MET A 322 -8.81 1.30 -12.03
N LEU A 323 -8.80 2.16 -11.00
CA LEU A 323 -9.28 1.81 -9.67
C LEU A 323 -10.80 1.63 -9.71
N VAL A 324 -11.30 0.52 -9.15
CA VAL A 324 -12.73 0.17 -9.14
C VAL A 324 -13.50 1.12 -8.23
N ASP A 325 -13.07 1.22 -6.98
CA ASP A 325 -13.69 2.08 -5.98
C ASP A 325 -13.10 3.48 -6.09
N LYS A 326 -13.85 4.40 -6.68
CA LYS A 326 -13.42 5.79 -6.87
C LYS A 326 -13.31 6.49 -5.52
N HIS A 327 -12.17 7.14 -5.28
CA HIS A 327 -11.93 7.94 -4.09
C HIS A 327 -11.61 9.40 -4.47
N PRO A 328 -12.18 10.44 -3.82
CA PRO A 328 -11.92 11.84 -4.15
C PRO A 328 -10.43 12.20 -4.16
N MET A 329 -9.67 11.74 -3.16
CA MET A 329 -8.21 11.92 -3.12
C MET A 329 -7.45 11.25 -4.27
N MET A 330 -7.93 10.13 -4.83
CA MET A 330 -7.36 9.60 -6.07
C MET A 330 -7.69 10.50 -7.27
N GLY A 331 -8.89 11.07 -7.31
CA GLY A 331 -9.28 12.08 -8.30
C GLY A 331 -8.31 13.27 -8.34
N ILE A 332 -7.99 13.82 -7.16
CA ILE A 332 -6.99 14.89 -7.01
C ILE A 332 -5.60 14.44 -7.48
N ARG A 333 -5.17 13.22 -7.13
CA ARG A 333 -3.89 12.67 -7.63
C ARG A 333 -3.84 12.55 -9.15
N TYR A 334 -4.94 12.12 -9.79
CA TYR A 334 -5.04 12.09 -11.25
C TYR A 334 -4.90 13.49 -11.85
N GLN A 335 -5.50 14.51 -11.24
CA GLN A 335 -5.35 15.90 -11.67
C GLN A 335 -3.91 16.41 -11.51
N TYR A 336 -3.22 16.06 -10.43
CA TYR A 336 -1.79 16.40 -10.26
C TYR A 336 -0.92 15.71 -11.31
N MET A 337 -1.13 14.43 -11.58
CA MET A 337 -0.41 13.73 -12.65
C MET A 337 -0.69 14.37 -14.02
N HIS A 338 -1.92 14.74 -14.30
CA HIS A 338 -2.25 15.47 -15.52
C HIS A 338 -1.49 16.81 -15.60
N LEU A 339 -1.48 17.60 -14.52
CA LEU A 339 -0.72 18.84 -14.44
C LEU A 339 0.78 18.62 -14.69
N MET A 340 1.36 17.55 -14.16
CA MET A 340 2.76 17.16 -14.40
C MET A 340 3.04 16.91 -15.89
N HIS A 341 2.09 16.38 -16.66
CA HIS A 341 2.29 16.06 -18.07
C HIS A 341 2.00 17.22 -19.02
N MET A 342 1.13 18.17 -18.65
CA MET A 342 0.74 19.33 -19.47
C MET A 342 1.94 20.15 -20.00
N GLY A 343 2.97 20.36 -19.17
CA GLY A 343 4.15 21.15 -19.56
C GLY A 343 4.99 20.50 -20.67
N LYS A 344 4.91 19.18 -20.85
CA LYS A 344 5.63 18.46 -21.91
C LYS A 344 4.96 18.65 -23.27
N GLU A 345 3.63 18.65 -23.29
CA GLU A 345 2.83 18.79 -24.52
C GLU A 345 2.87 20.21 -25.08
N GLU A 346 2.84 21.23 -24.21
CA GLU A 346 2.90 22.64 -24.63
C GLU A 346 4.28 22.99 -25.24
N VAL A 347 5.38 22.42 -24.72
CA VAL A 347 6.73 22.58 -25.27
C VAL A 347 6.90 21.84 -26.60
N GLY A 348 6.28 20.66 -26.76
CA GLY A 348 6.25 19.92 -28.03
C GLY A 348 5.46 20.64 -29.13
N LYS A 349 4.32 21.27 -28.78
CA LYS A 349 3.52 22.10 -29.71
C LYS A 349 4.25 23.37 -30.16
N GLY A 350 5.16 23.92 -29.34
CA GLY A 350 6.02 25.04 -29.72
C GLY A 350 6.99 24.72 -30.86
N LYS A 351 7.50 23.48 -30.94
CA LYS A 351 8.36 23.02 -32.04
C LYS A 351 7.58 22.63 -33.31
N GLY A 352 6.29 22.30 -33.18
CA GLY A 352 5.43 21.93 -34.32
C GLY A 352 4.72 23.10 -35.01
N LYS A 353 4.74 24.30 -34.41
CA LYS A 353 3.93 25.44 -34.88
C LYS A 353 4.51 26.20 -36.07
N ASP A 354 5.79 25.99 -36.41
CA ASP A 354 6.41 26.56 -37.62
C ASP A 354 6.03 25.83 -38.92
N ARG A 355 5.25 24.73 -38.85
CA ARG A 355 4.96 23.90 -40.04
C ARG A 355 3.49 23.73 -40.42
N ARG A 356 2.53 24.25 -39.66
CA ARG A 356 1.09 24.08 -39.99
C ARG A 356 0.27 25.34 -39.74
N SER A 357 0.56 26.38 -40.51
CA SER A 357 -0.41 27.44 -40.82
C SER A 357 -1.07 27.09 -42.16
N SER A 358 -2.17 26.34 -42.10
CA SER A 358 -3.32 26.36 -43.03
C SER A 358 -4.07 25.04 -42.91
N ARG A 359 -5.15 25.01 -42.14
CA ARG A 359 -6.52 24.71 -42.61
C ARG A 359 -7.47 24.68 -41.41
N SER A 360 -8.58 25.35 -41.60
CA SER A 360 -9.59 25.81 -40.65
C SER A 360 -10.56 24.73 -40.15
N GLU A 361 -10.99 24.96 -38.89
CA GLU A 361 -12.35 24.92 -38.31
C GLU A 361 -13.31 23.71 -38.40
N GLN A 362 -13.88 23.45 -37.20
CA GLN A 362 -15.16 22.83 -36.82
C GLN A 362 -15.32 21.29 -36.85
N ILE A 363 -15.56 20.69 -35.67
CA ILE A 363 -16.89 20.20 -35.20
C ILE A 363 -16.79 19.75 -33.73
N ILE A 364 -17.85 20.02 -32.97
CA ILE A 364 -18.09 19.71 -31.55
C ILE A 364 -18.73 18.32 -31.43
N GLY A 365 -18.33 17.49 -30.45
CA GLY A 365 -19.13 16.36 -29.97
C GLY A 365 -18.36 15.15 -29.45
N GLU A 366 -18.38 14.99 -28.12
CA GLU A 366 -18.37 13.75 -27.31
C GLU A 366 -17.28 12.67 -27.41
N GLU A 367 -17.12 12.04 -26.24
CA GLU A 367 -16.53 10.72 -25.94
C GLU A 367 -15.05 10.67 -25.49
N PHE A 368 -14.90 10.42 -24.19
CA PHE A 368 -13.64 10.19 -23.49
C PHE A 368 -13.09 8.80 -23.83
N GLY A 369 -12.60 8.62 -25.05
CA GLY A 369 -11.86 7.46 -25.51
C GLY A 369 -10.39 7.82 -25.66
N ALA A 370 -9.56 7.54 -24.64
CA ALA A 370 -8.12 7.66 -24.78
C ALA A 370 -7.63 6.56 -25.74
N THR A 371 -7.40 6.94 -27.01
CA THR A 371 -6.63 6.16 -27.96
C THR A 371 -5.20 6.07 -27.44
N VAL A 372 -4.74 4.83 -27.29
CA VAL A 372 -3.34 4.51 -27.01
C VAL A 372 -2.61 4.68 -28.33
N ASP A 373 -1.98 5.82 -28.53
CA ASP A 373 -0.93 5.94 -29.53
C ASP A 373 0.32 5.30 -28.91
N ASP A 374 0.64 4.14 -29.50
CA ASP A 374 1.88 3.40 -29.37
C ASP A 374 2.94 4.23 -30.11
N ASP A 375 3.79 4.95 -29.37
CA ASP A 375 4.96 5.62 -29.93
C ASP A 375 6.17 5.32 -29.03
N GLU A 376 6.87 4.29 -29.49
CA GLU A 376 8.32 4.08 -29.52
C GLU A 376 9.19 4.58 -28.36
N ASN A 377 9.88 3.60 -27.75
CA ASN A 377 11.16 3.66 -27.03
C ASN A 377 11.89 5.02 -27.05
N GLU A 378 11.92 5.69 -25.90
CA GLU A 378 13.12 6.42 -25.46
C GLU A 378 13.75 5.65 -24.31
N GLU A 379 14.66 4.75 -24.68
CA GLU A 379 15.67 4.15 -23.81
C GLU A 379 16.57 5.28 -23.30
N TYR A 380 16.57 5.49 -21.97
CA TYR A 380 17.58 6.33 -21.35
C TYR A 380 18.81 5.44 -21.15
N ASP A 381 19.83 5.65 -21.98
CA ASP A 381 21.21 5.16 -21.76
C ASP A 381 21.65 5.57 -20.34
N ASP A 382 21.67 4.60 -19.43
CA ASP A 382 22.43 4.62 -18.18
C ASP A 382 23.74 3.88 -18.49
N GLU A 383 24.65 4.53 -19.25
CA GLU A 383 26.06 4.12 -19.31
C GLU A 383 26.70 4.43 -17.95
N ASP A 384 26.73 3.43 -17.07
CA ASP A 384 27.78 3.26 -16.06
C ASP A 384 27.95 1.75 -15.86
N ASP A 385 28.71 1.16 -16.79
CA ASP A 385 29.26 -0.20 -16.68
C ASP A 385 30.19 -0.28 -15.46
N VAL A 386 29.82 -1.13 -14.50
CA VAL A 386 30.78 -1.82 -13.65
C VAL A 386 30.42 -3.29 -13.65
N ALA A 387 31.31 -4.07 -14.26
CA ALA A 387 31.21 -5.49 -14.56
C ALA A 387 30.54 -6.34 -13.46
N GLU A 388 29.51 -7.06 -13.88
CA GLU A 388 29.04 -8.27 -13.21
C GLU A 388 30.11 -9.36 -13.40
N ASP A 389 30.63 -9.89 -12.29
CA ASP A 389 31.20 -11.23 -12.26
C ASP A 389 30.12 -12.15 -11.66
N ASP A 390 29.74 -13.14 -12.45
CA ASP A 390 28.85 -14.23 -12.09
C ASP A 390 29.26 -14.89 -10.77
N MET A 391 28.37 -14.93 -9.78
CA MET A 391 28.37 -16.00 -8.79
C MET A 391 26.96 -16.37 -8.36
N GLU A 392 26.48 -17.43 -8.99
CA GLU A 392 25.43 -18.32 -8.51
C GLU A 392 25.77 -18.79 -7.09
N VAL A 393 25.04 -18.30 -6.09
CA VAL A 393 25.14 -18.85 -4.72
C VAL A 393 23.74 -19.23 -4.24
N GLY A 394 23.47 -20.53 -4.35
CA GLY A 394 22.44 -21.19 -3.57
C GLY A 394 22.79 -21.07 -2.09
N VAL A 395 21.88 -20.48 -1.31
CA VAL A 395 21.98 -20.46 0.14
C VAL A 395 20.98 -21.45 0.71
N ALA A 396 21.51 -22.64 0.99
CA ALA A 396 21.06 -23.49 2.08
C ALA A 396 21.20 -22.68 3.37
N SER A 397 20.10 -22.51 4.12
CA SER A 397 20.17 -22.11 5.51
C SER A 397 20.17 -23.37 6.35
N GLU A 398 21.35 -23.75 6.82
CA GLU A 398 21.51 -24.67 7.95
C GLU A 398 20.99 -23.96 9.20
N ASP A 399 19.86 -24.44 9.71
CA ASP A 399 19.43 -24.18 11.08
C ASP A 399 20.26 -25.11 11.98
N GLN A 400 21.24 -24.54 12.70
CA GLN A 400 21.85 -25.21 13.86
C GLN A 400 21.03 -24.86 15.10
N ASP A 401 20.07 -25.72 15.41
CA ASP A 401 19.53 -25.85 16.77
C ASP A 401 20.53 -26.66 17.60
N SER A 402 21.09 -26.02 18.62
CA SER A 402 21.92 -26.66 19.65
C SER A 402 20.99 -27.12 20.78
N ASP A 403 20.50 -28.35 20.69
CA ASP A 403 19.89 -29.06 21.82
C ASP A 403 20.99 -29.84 22.55
N ASP A 404 21.41 -29.32 23.70
CA ASP A 404 22.15 -30.07 24.72
C ASP A 404 21.12 -30.85 25.57
N ASP A 405 20.83 -32.09 25.19
CA ASP A 405 20.25 -33.09 26.09
C ASP A 405 21.31 -34.17 26.38
N VAL A 406 21.87 -34.09 27.58
CA VAL A 406 22.73 -35.10 28.17
C VAL A 406 21.84 -36.08 28.92
N ASP A 407 21.67 -37.27 28.36
CA ASP A 407 21.23 -38.46 29.11
C ASP A 407 22.29 -39.55 28.91
N GLU A 408 23.02 -39.90 29.97
CA GLU A 408 23.42 -41.30 30.15
C GLU A 408 23.40 -41.69 31.63
N ASP A 409 22.67 -42.78 31.84
CA ASP A 409 22.21 -43.39 33.07
C ASP A 409 23.33 -44.08 33.87
N ILE A 410 23.15 -44.02 35.20
CA ILE A 410 23.36 -45.08 36.20
C ILE A 410 24.81 -45.58 36.43
N LYS A 411 25.28 -45.35 37.67
CA LYS A 411 25.70 -46.46 38.58
C LYS A 411 25.85 -46.01 40.03
N GLU A 412 25.03 -46.62 40.89
CA GLU A 412 25.32 -46.86 42.30
C GLU A 412 26.65 -47.62 42.46
N GLN A 413 27.48 -47.21 43.42
CA GLN A 413 28.17 -48.04 44.44
C GLN A 413 29.17 -47.15 45.22
N ILE A 414 28.90 -46.87 46.50
CA ILE A 414 29.50 -47.45 47.73
C ILE A 414 30.93 -46.98 48.07
N SER A 415 31.08 -46.54 49.33
CA SER A 415 32.31 -46.24 50.12
C SER A 415 33.08 -44.98 49.69
N HIS A 416 33.51 -44.07 50.58
CA HIS A 416 33.94 -44.24 51.97
C HIS A 416 33.85 -42.92 52.75
#